data_AF-A0A0X3P6Z3-F1
#
_entry.id   AF-A0A0X3P6Z3-F1
#
_cell.length_a   1.000
_cell.length_b   1.000
_cell.length_c   1.000
_cell.angle_alpha   90.00
_cell.angle_beta   90.00
_cell.angle_gamma   90.00
#
_symmetry.space_group_name_H-M   'P 1'
#
loop_
_entity.id
_entity.type
_entity.pdbx_description
1 polymer ?
#
loop_
_entity_poly.entity_id
_entity_poly.type
_entity_poly.pdbx_seq_one_letter_code
_entity_poly.pdbx_strand_id
1 'polypeptide(L)'
;MVCNVEYLRSPSGILKILDLIFALICLICSSVHGAHSYAGYMLFAAVITLLYEIVMFANFFSGANTNFNLPWTLIDLICTLCLIVIDFIAFAVAAAYGYVPAYGGASFFFLGLIIFLGIEVYFQIIDLRKNGGIPNIHSQNTSGHKQNQHAQPAADRTAPQTDYTFPQ
;
A
#
# COMPACT_ATOMS: atom_id res chain seq x y z
N MET A 1 -1.78 21.00 -6.60
CA MET A 1 -1.87 19.56 -6.26
C MET A 1 -3.08 18.99 -6.96
N VAL A 2 -2.90 18.18 -7.99
CA VAL A 2 -4.01 17.48 -8.64
C VAL A 2 -4.30 16.26 -7.78
N CYS A 3 -5.36 16.31 -6.97
CA CYS A 3 -5.81 15.14 -6.21
C CYS A 3 -6.22 14.06 -7.20
N ASN A 4 -5.46 12.97 -7.25
CA ASN A 4 -5.77 11.82 -8.08
C ASN A 4 -6.86 11.00 -7.38
N VAL A 5 -8.13 11.43 -7.51
CA VAL A 5 -9.30 10.82 -6.86
C VAL A 5 -9.45 9.33 -7.22
N GLU A 6 -8.94 8.95 -8.38
CA GLU A 6 -8.87 7.58 -8.86
C GLU A 6 -8.04 6.67 -7.93
N TYR A 7 -7.08 7.25 -7.21
CA TYR A 7 -6.21 6.52 -6.28
C TYR A 7 -6.81 6.38 -4.87
N LEU A 8 -7.64 7.33 -4.42
CA LEU A 8 -8.44 7.16 -3.18
C LEU A 8 -9.41 5.97 -3.28
N ARG A 9 -9.70 5.52 -4.50
CA ARG A 9 -10.52 4.34 -4.77
C ARG A 9 -9.71 3.03 -4.79
N SER A 10 -8.38 3.11 -4.76
CA SER A 10 -7.52 1.94 -4.70
C SER A 10 -7.68 1.22 -3.35
N PRO A 11 -7.73 -0.13 -3.32
CA PRO A 11 -7.90 -0.88 -2.08
C PRO A 11 -6.82 -0.59 -1.02
N SER A 12 -5.59 -0.31 -1.44
CA SER A 12 -4.50 0.04 -0.52
C SER A 12 -4.71 1.42 0.14
N GLY A 13 -5.25 2.40 -0.58
CA GLY A 13 -5.54 3.73 -0.03
C GLY A 13 -6.68 3.70 0.99
N ILE A 14 -7.70 2.88 0.75
CA ILE A 14 -8.84 2.71 1.67
C ILE A 14 -8.37 2.07 2.99
N LEU A 15 -7.49 1.06 2.92
CA LEU A 15 -6.94 0.41 4.11
C LEU A 15 -6.20 1.41 4.99
N LYS A 16 -5.31 2.24 4.43
CA LYS A 16 -4.60 3.27 5.20
C LYS A 16 -5.51 4.29 5.88
N ILE A 17 -6.62 4.67 5.23
CA ILE A 17 -7.61 5.57 5.84
C ILE A 17 -8.28 4.88 7.03
N LEU A 18 -8.62 3.60 6.90
CA LEU A 18 -9.19 2.83 8.00
C LEU A 18 -8.19 2.69 9.15
N ASP A 19 -6.94 2.34 8.86
CA ASP A 19 -5.88 2.26 9.87
C ASP A 19 -5.67 3.58 10.61
N LEU A 20 -5.71 4.71 9.89
CA LEU A 20 -5.63 6.04 10.50
C LEU A 20 -6.81 6.34 11.44
N ILE A 21 -8.02 5.95 11.07
CA ILE A 21 -9.22 6.11 11.92
C ILE A 21 -9.09 5.22 13.17
N PHE A 22 -8.69 3.95 13.01
CA PHE A 22 -8.53 3.03 14.12
C PHE A 22 -7.40 3.46 15.06
N ALA A 23 -6.27 3.94 14.53
CA ALA A 23 -5.16 4.48 15.31
C ALA A 23 -5.60 5.72 16.12
N LEU A 24 -6.40 6.60 15.52
CA LEU A 24 -6.95 7.77 16.22
C LEU A 24 -7.87 7.37 17.37
N ILE A 25 -8.75 6.38 17.16
CA ILE A 25 -9.63 5.86 18.22
C ILE A 25 -8.79 5.22 19.34
N CYS A 26 -7.78 4.41 19.00
CA CYS A 26 -6.87 3.81 19.97
C CYS A 26 -6.12 4.88 20.79
N LEU A 27 -5.71 5.97 20.15
CA LEU A 27 -5.06 7.10 20.82
C LEU A 27 -6.01 7.79 21.80
N ILE A 28 -7.25 8.05 21.40
CA ILE A 28 -8.28 8.64 22.28
C ILE A 28 -8.53 7.71 23.48
N CYS A 29 -8.75 6.41 23.24
CA CYS A 29 -8.99 5.44 24.31
C CYS A 29 -7.80 5.32 25.27
N SER A 30 -6.57 5.40 24.76
CA SER A 30 -5.35 5.34 25.57
C SER A 30 -5.10 6.63 26.36
N SER A 31 -5.65 7.77 25.92
CA SER A 31 -5.47 9.09 26.56
C SER A 31 -6.33 9.31 27.82
N VAL A 32 -7.31 8.46 28.09
CA VAL A 32 -8.33 8.68 29.14
C VAL A 32 -7.77 8.56 30.56
N HIS A 33 -6.67 7.85 30.76
CA HIS A 33 -6.07 7.66 32.09
C HIS A 33 -4.63 8.17 32.09
N GLY A 34 -4.32 8.99 33.11
CA GLY A 34 -3.05 9.70 33.28
C GLY A 34 -1.84 8.79 33.50
N ALA A 35 -0.75 9.38 34.00
CA ALA A 35 0.64 8.87 34.01
C ALA A 35 0.88 7.54 34.75
N HIS A 36 0.25 6.46 34.31
CA HIS A 36 0.54 5.09 34.70
C HIS A 36 1.36 4.41 33.61
N SER A 37 2.34 3.59 34.02
CA SER A 37 3.34 3.01 33.11
C SER A 37 2.73 2.18 31.96
N TYR A 38 1.57 1.55 32.17
CA TYR A 38 0.88 0.75 31.15
C TYR A 38 0.10 1.59 30.13
N ALA A 39 -0.49 2.71 30.56
CA ALA A 39 -1.15 3.67 29.68
C ALA A 39 -0.14 4.37 28.76
N GLY A 40 1.06 4.65 29.28
CA GLY A 40 2.16 5.22 28.51
C GLY A 40 2.59 4.35 27.32
N TYR A 41 2.64 3.03 27.50
CA TYR A 41 2.99 2.12 26.41
C TYR A 41 1.92 2.08 25.31
N MET A 42 0.63 1.99 25.70
CA MET A 42 -0.49 2.00 24.74
C MET A 42 -0.54 3.32 23.96
N LEU A 43 -0.29 4.44 24.64
CA LEU A 43 -0.21 5.75 24.01
C LEU A 43 0.99 5.86 23.06
N PHE A 44 2.16 5.34 23.46
CA PHE A 44 3.33 5.27 22.60
C PHE A 44 3.06 4.45 21.32
N ALA A 45 2.46 3.27 21.45
CA ALA A 45 2.08 2.42 20.31
C ALA A 45 1.12 3.16 19.38
N ALA A 46 0.03 3.71 19.91
CA ALA A 46 -0.95 4.45 19.11
C ALA A 46 -0.34 5.67 18.39
N VAL A 47 0.55 6.42 19.05
CA VAL A 47 1.23 7.58 18.46
C VAL A 47 2.19 7.16 17.36
N ILE A 48 2.98 6.10 17.55
CA ILE A 48 3.95 5.69 16.54
C ILE A 48 3.26 5.12 15.30
N THR A 49 2.19 4.34 15.47
CA THR A 49 1.36 3.83 14.37
C THR A 49 0.69 4.99 13.62
N LEU A 50 0.13 5.97 14.34
CA LEU A 50 -0.48 7.16 13.73
C LEU A 50 0.56 7.98 12.94
N LEU A 51 1.74 8.21 13.52
CA LEU A 51 2.80 8.99 12.88
C LEU A 51 3.33 8.28 11.63
N TYR A 52 3.45 6.95 11.68
CA TYR A 52 3.80 6.14 10.52
C TYR A 52 2.76 6.25 9.40
N GLU A 53 1.47 6.10 9.72
CA GLU A 53 0.39 6.20 8.72
C GLU A 53 0.33 7.59 8.10
N ILE A 54 0.54 8.67 8.88
CA ILE A 54 0.62 10.03 8.33
C ILE A 54 1.79 10.15 7.35
N VAL A 55 2.97 9.65 7.72
CA VAL A 55 4.16 9.72 6.86
C VAL A 55 3.96 8.93 5.58
N MET A 56 3.40 7.73 5.67
CA MET A 56 3.08 6.93 4.49
C MET A 56 2.03 7.61 3.63
N PHE A 57 0.94 8.09 4.22
CA PHE A 57 -0.10 8.84 3.51
C PHE A 57 0.45 10.08 2.79
N ALA A 58 1.36 10.82 3.44
CA ALA A 58 2.03 11.98 2.85
C ALA A 58 2.98 11.61 1.69
N ASN A 59 3.74 10.51 1.82
CA ASN A 59 4.59 9.99 0.76
C ASN A 59 3.77 9.55 -0.46
N PHE A 60 2.63 8.89 -0.23
CA PHE A 60 1.69 8.50 -1.28
C PHE A 60 1.06 9.70 -1.98
N PHE A 61 0.73 10.78 -1.26
CA PHE A 61 0.20 12.02 -1.85
C PHE A 61 1.24 12.77 -2.69
N SER A 62 2.51 12.69 -2.31
CA SER A 62 3.57 13.48 -2.95
C SER A 62 4.08 12.88 -4.26
N GLY A 63 3.67 11.65 -4.62
CA GLY A 63 4.12 10.99 -5.86
C GLY A 63 5.65 10.86 -5.97
N ALA A 64 6.37 10.97 -4.84
CA ALA A 64 7.83 11.05 -4.77
C ALA A 64 8.53 9.72 -5.12
N ASN A 65 7.76 8.67 -5.41
CA ASN A 65 8.23 7.35 -5.85
C ASN A 65 8.91 7.33 -7.23
N THR A 66 8.99 8.48 -7.94
CA THR A 66 9.61 8.54 -9.27
C THR A 66 11.14 8.66 -9.25
N ASN A 67 11.78 8.99 -8.12
CA ASN A 67 13.22 9.28 -8.09
C ASN A 67 14.08 8.34 -7.23
N PHE A 68 13.49 7.44 -6.43
CA PHE A 68 14.25 6.49 -5.62
C PHE A 68 14.12 5.06 -6.17
N ASN A 69 15.22 4.57 -6.74
CA ASN A 69 15.37 3.21 -7.27
C ASN A 69 15.51 2.13 -6.18
N LEU A 70 14.97 2.38 -4.98
CA LEU A 70 14.97 1.43 -3.86
C LEU A 70 13.64 0.65 -3.86
N PRO A 71 13.63 -0.62 -3.42
CA PRO A 71 12.41 -1.39 -3.24
C PRO A 71 11.62 -0.84 -2.04
N TRP A 72 10.94 0.30 -2.24
CA TRP A 72 10.14 0.99 -1.23
C TRP A 72 9.12 0.06 -0.56
N THR A 73 8.51 -0.83 -1.34
CA THR A 73 7.58 -1.86 -0.88
C THR A 73 8.18 -2.80 0.18
N LEU A 74 9.48 -3.11 0.10
CA LEU A 74 10.13 -4.01 1.05
C LEU A 74 10.39 -3.31 2.40
N ILE A 75 10.74 -2.03 2.35
CA ILE A 75 10.95 -1.21 3.56
C ILE A 75 9.61 -1.01 4.27
N ASP A 76 8.56 -0.67 3.52
CA ASP A 76 7.18 -0.56 4.01
C ASP A 76 6.75 -1.86 4.68
N LEU A 77 6.95 -3.01 4.04
CA LEU A 77 6.63 -4.32 4.61
C LEU A 77 7.32 -4.60 5.95
N ILE A 78 8.61 -4.32 6.06
CA ILE A 78 9.35 -4.52 7.32
C ILE A 78 8.80 -3.58 8.41
N CYS A 79 8.56 -2.33 8.07
CA CYS A 79 8.01 -1.34 9.01
C CYS A 79 6.60 -1.72 9.47
N THR A 80 5.70 -2.11 8.56
CA THR A 80 4.35 -2.59 8.90
C THR A 80 4.41 -3.83 9.79
N LEU A 81 5.34 -4.77 9.54
CA LEU A 81 5.53 -5.94 10.40
C LEU A 81 5.98 -5.55 11.82
N CYS A 82 6.91 -4.60 11.94
CA CYS A 82 7.33 -4.07 13.23
C CYS A 82 6.16 -3.41 13.99
N LEU A 83 5.31 -2.66 13.28
CA LEU A 83 4.12 -2.04 13.87
C LEU A 83 3.12 -3.08 14.37
N ILE A 84 2.86 -4.14 13.60
CA ILE A 84 2.00 -5.25 14.05
C ILE A 84 2.49 -5.82 15.39
N VAL A 85 3.80 -5.99 15.56
CA VAL A 85 4.35 -6.51 16.82
C VAL A 85 4.15 -5.52 17.97
N ILE A 86 4.36 -4.23 17.74
CA ILE A 86 4.15 -3.17 18.74
C ILE A 86 2.67 -3.10 19.13
N ASP A 87 1.76 -3.09 18.15
CA ASP A 87 0.32 -3.03 18.36
C ASP A 87 -0.21 -4.32 18.99
N PHE A 88 0.40 -5.48 18.73
CA PHE A 88 0.07 -6.74 19.40
C PHE A 88 0.39 -6.71 20.89
N ILE A 89 1.53 -6.13 21.27
CA ILE A 89 1.86 -5.94 22.69
C ILE A 89 0.88 -4.93 23.30
N ALA A 90 0.55 -3.84 22.61
CA ALA A 90 -0.42 -2.85 23.08
C ALA A 90 -1.82 -3.47 23.28
N PHE A 91 -2.25 -4.34 22.36
CA PHE A 91 -3.45 -5.15 22.48
C PHE A 91 -3.43 -6.03 23.72
N ALA A 92 -2.35 -6.78 23.95
CA ALA A 92 -2.23 -7.66 25.11
C ALA A 92 -2.27 -6.88 26.43
N VAL A 93 -1.58 -5.73 26.48
CA VAL A 93 -1.62 -4.83 27.64
C VAL A 93 -3.04 -4.29 27.84
N ALA A 94 -3.68 -3.75 26.80
CA ALA A 94 -5.04 -3.24 26.88
C ALA A 94 -6.04 -4.31 27.37
N ALA A 95 -5.90 -5.55 26.87
CA ALA A 95 -6.74 -6.68 27.24
C ALA A 95 -6.53 -7.09 28.71
N ALA A 96 -5.28 -7.09 29.20
CA ALA A 96 -4.97 -7.39 30.59
C ALA A 96 -5.59 -6.39 31.58
N TYR A 97 -5.69 -5.12 31.18
CA TYR A 97 -6.33 -4.05 31.96
C TYR A 97 -7.79 -3.79 31.54
N GLY A 98 -8.43 -4.75 30.87
CA GLY A 98 -9.80 -4.64 30.35
C GLY A 98 -10.91 -4.46 31.41
N TYR A 99 -10.59 -4.51 32.70
CA TYR A 99 -11.52 -4.14 33.77
C TYR A 99 -11.90 -2.65 33.73
N VAL A 100 -11.03 -1.79 33.16
CA VAL A 100 -11.39 -0.40 32.84
C VAL A 100 -12.05 -0.39 31.46
N PRO A 101 -13.28 0.14 31.34
CA PRO A 101 -14.03 0.08 30.07
C PRO A 101 -13.30 0.77 28.90
N ALA A 102 -12.51 1.81 29.18
CA ALA A 102 -11.69 2.48 28.16
C ALA A 102 -10.62 1.57 27.56
N TYR A 103 -9.93 0.76 28.37
CA TYR A 103 -8.92 -0.19 27.91
C TYR A 103 -9.54 -1.42 27.25
N GLY A 104 -10.70 -1.86 27.75
CA GLY A 104 -11.51 -2.87 27.08
C GLY A 104 -11.87 -2.44 25.64
N GLY A 105 -12.35 -1.20 25.48
CA GLY A 105 -12.58 -0.61 24.16
C GLY A 105 -11.31 -0.54 23.31
N ALA A 106 -10.21 -0.03 23.88
CA ALA A 106 -8.92 0.07 23.18
C ALA A 106 -8.45 -1.29 22.65
N SER A 107 -8.56 -2.37 23.43
CA SER A 107 -8.15 -3.71 23.00
C SER A 107 -8.94 -4.20 21.78
N PHE A 108 -10.24 -3.92 21.70
CA PHE A 108 -11.04 -4.28 20.53
C PHE A 108 -10.58 -3.52 19.28
N PHE A 109 -10.26 -2.22 19.42
CA PHE A 109 -9.77 -1.43 18.30
C PHE A 109 -8.34 -1.79 17.89
N PHE A 110 -7.44 -2.07 18.84
CA PHE A 110 -6.10 -2.57 18.54
C PHE A 110 -6.14 -3.92 17.81
N LEU A 111 -7.07 -4.81 18.20
CA LEU A 111 -7.27 -6.06 17.47
C LEU A 111 -7.71 -5.80 16.03
N GLY A 112 -8.63 -4.86 15.81
CA GLY A 112 -9.04 -4.43 14.47
C GLY A 112 -7.86 -3.89 13.67
N LEU A 113 -7.04 -3.02 14.28
CA LEU A 113 -5.84 -2.43 13.68
C LEU A 113 -4.84 -3.51 13.24
N ILE A 114 -4.58 -4.50 14.09
CA ILE A 114 -3.70 -5.64 13.75
C ILE A 114 -4.25 -6.42 12.55
N ILE A 115 -5.57 -6.61 12.46
CA ILE A 115 -6.19 -7.30 11.33
C ILE A 115 -6.02 -6.49 10.04
N PHE A 116 -6.26 -5.17 10.08
CA PHE A 116 -6.09 -4.30 8.91
C PHE A 116 -4.64 -4.23 8.45
N LEU A 117 -3.69 -4.02 9.37
CA LEU A 117 -2.26 -4.10 9.08
C LEU A 117 -1.86 -5.47 8.50
N GLY A 118 -2.43 -6.56 9.02
CA GLY A 118 -2.20 -7.90 8.48
C GLY A 118 -2.71 -8.07 7.04
N ILE A 119 -3.86 -7.48 6.72
CA ILE A 119 -4.39 -7.44 5.35
C ILE A 119 -3.49 -6.59 4.45
N GLU A 120 -2.97 -5.47 4.96
CA GLU A 120 -2.03 -4.61 4.22
C GLU A 120 -0.75 -5.38 3.87
N VAL A 121 -0.14 -6.05 4.86
CA VAL A 121 1.03 -6.92 4.65
C VAL A 121 0.73 -8.00 3.61
N TYR A 122 -0.44 -8.62 3.67
CA TYR A 122 -0.83 -9.64 2.69
C TYR A 122 -0.88 -9.07 1.26
N PHE A 123 -1.46 -7.88 1.08
CA PHE A 123 -1.46 -7.21 -0.23
C PHE A 123 -0.06 -6.84 -0.70
N GLN A 124 0.80 -6.33 0.18
CA GLN A 124 2.19 -6.00 -0.14
C GLN A 124 2.99 -7.25 -0.53
N ILE A 125 2.78 -8.39 0.13
CA ILE A 125 3.41 -9.67 -0.23
C ILE A 125 2.93 -10.15 -1.61
N ILE A 126 1.63 -10.03 -1.90
CA ILE A 126 1.10 -10.38 -3.23
C ILE A 126 1.71 -9.50 -4.30
N ASP A 127 1.80 -8.19 -4.07
CA ASP A 127 2.39 -7.26 -5.02
C ASP A 127 3.88 -7.57 -5.25
N LEU A 128 4.62 -7.84 -4.17
CA LEU A 128 6.02 -8.25 -4.25
C LEU A 128 6.21 -9.56 -5.04
N ARG A 129 5.29 -10.53 -4.88
CA ARG A 129 5.31 -11.81 -5.62
C ARG A 129 4.96 -11.62 -7.09
N LYS A 130 3.94 -10.80 -7.40
CA LYS A 130 3.55 -10.48 -8.78
C LYS A 130 4.64 -9.73 -9.52
N ASN A 131 5.39 -8.89 -8.82
CA ASN A 131 6.47 -8.07 -9.38
C ASN A 131 7.85 -8.77 -9.36
N GLY A 132 7.94 -10.04 -8.92
CA GLY A 132 9.16 -10.86 -9.05
C GLY A 132 10.21 -10.68 -7.95
N GLY A 133 9.85 -10.15 -6.78
CA GLY A 133 10.77 -10.05 -5.62
C GLY A 133 11.77 -8.88 -5.68
N ILE A 134 11.84 -8.17 -6.79
CA ILE A 134 12.58 -6.91 -6.97
C ILE A 134 11.75 -6.09 -7.97
N PRO A 135 11.40 -4.82 -7.70
CA PRO A 135 10.68 -4.02 -8.68
C PRO A 135 11.45 -4.00 -9.99
N ASN A 136 10.80 -4.46 -11.06
CA ASN A 136 11.32 -4.32 -12.42
C ASN A 136 11.59 -2.83 -12.65
N ILE A 137 12.87 -2.51 -12.84
CA ILE A 137 13.33 -1.26 -13.45
C ILE A 137 12.85 -1.29 -14.90
N HIS A 138 11.56 -1.06 -15.13
CA HIS A 138 11.10 -0.69 -16.45
C HIS A 138 11.13 0.83 -16.52
N SER A 139 12.25 1.33 -17.04
CA SER A 139 12.41 2.71 -17.50
C SER A 139 11.15 3.15 -18.24
N GLN A 140 10.30 3.95 -17.59
CA GLN A 140 9.41 4.85 -18.30
C GLN A 140 10.24 6.04 -18.79
N ASN A 141 11.11 5.76 -19.76
CA ASN A 141 11.73 6.76 -20.61
C ASN A 141 11.43 6.34 -22.06
N THR A 142 10.14 6.28 -22.38
CA THR A 142 9.68 6.23 -23.76
C THR A 142 8.76 7.42 -23.98
N SER A 143 9.37 8.60 -24.05
CA SER A 143 8.90 9.66 -24.92
C SER A 143 8.87 9.12 -26.35
N GLY A 144 7.73 8.52 -26.72
CA GLY A 144 7.46 7.98 -28.04
C GLY A 144 6.03 8.33 -28.44
N HIS A 145 5.92 9.39 -29.22
CA HIS A 145 4.75 9.82 -29.98
C HIS A 145 3.72 8.70 -30.26
N LYS A 146 2.54 8.81 -29.65
CA LYS A 146 1.32 8.23 -30.25
C LYS A 146 0.92 9.12 -31.42
N GLN A 147 1.37 8.77 -32.64
CA GLN A 147 0.84 9.33 -33.87
C GLN A 147 0.13 8.21 -34.65
N ASN A 148 -1.19 8.18 -34.49
CA ASN A 148 -2.20 7.78 -35.47
C ASN A 148 -1.94 6.48 -36.29
N GLN A 149 -2.39 5.34 -35.77
CA GLN A 149 -2.88 4.26 -36.63
C GLN A 149 -4.39 4.46 -36.85
N HIS A 150 -4.71 5.30 -37.83
CA HIS A 150 -5.97 5.22 -38.57
C HIS A 150 -5.79 4.23 -39.73
N ALA A 151 -6.87 3.50 -40.01
CA ALA A 151 -7.04 2.42 -40.97
C ALA A 151 -6.41 2.62 -42.37
N GLN A 152 -5.90 1.52 -42.97
CA GLN A 152 -6.33 1.03 -44.29
C GLN A 152 -5.77 -0.40 -44.59
N PRO A 153 -6.44 -1.26 -45.39
CA PRO A 153 -6.33 -2.73 -45.34
C PRO A 153 -5.49 -3.40 -46.46
N ALA A 154 -5.21 -4.69 -46.22
CA ALA A 154 -4.99 -5.82 -47.14
C ALA A 154 -4.22 -5.58 -48.46
N ALA A 155 -3.00 -6.14 -48.52
CA ALA A 155 -2.33 -6.48 -49.78
C ALA A 155 -1.90 -7.95 -49.73
N ASP A 156 -2.73 -8.78 -50.37
CA ASP A 156 -2.51 -10.15 -50.78
C ASP A 156 -1.23 -10.25 -51.66
N ARG A 157 -0.31 -11.14 -51.30
CA ARG A 157 0.93 -11.42 -52.05
C ARG A 157 1.02 -12.91 -52.35
N THR A 158 0.23 -13.37 -53.32
CA THR A 158 0.58 -14.55 -54.12
C THR A 158 0.80 -14.11 -55.55
N ALA A 159 2.09 -14.02 -55.93
CA ALA A 159 2.53 -13.71 -57.28
C ALA A 159 2.24 -14.88 -58.24
N PRO A 160 1.82 -14.61 -59.49
CA PRO A 160 1.78 -15.63 -60.53
C PRO A 160 3.18 -15.88 -61.11
N GLN A 161 3.56 -17.16 -61.22
CA GLN A 161 4.75 -17.62 -61.96
C GLN A 161 4.56 -17.35 -63.45
N THR A 162 5.44 -16.54 -64.04
CA THR A 162 5.58 -16.39 -65.49
C THR A 162 6.40 -17.53 -66.05
N ASP A 163 5.69 -18.47 -66.69
CA ASP A 163 6.21 -19.55 -67.54
C ASP A 163 6.48 -18.97 -68.94
N TYR A 164 7.71 -19.09 -69.45
CA TYR A 164 8.10 -18.60 -70.78
C TYR A 164 8.37 -19.80 -71.69
N THR A 165 7.34 -20.23 -72.45
CA THR A 165 7.50 -21.04 -73.66
C THR A 165 7.57 -20.13 -74.89
N PHE A 166 8.68 -20.21 -75.63
CA PHE A 166 8.85 -19.57 -76.94
C PHE A 166 8.33 -20.48 -78.07
N PRO A 167 7.68 -19.93 -79.11
CA PRO A 167 7.37 -20.66 -80.34
C PRO A 167 8.48 -20.51 -81.40
N GLN A 168 8.83 -21.62 -82.06
CA GLN A 168 8.85 -21.84 -83.52
C GLN A 168 9.27 -23.29 -83.78
#